data_AF-A0A448E0M2-F1
#
_entry.id   AF-A0A448E0M2-F1
#
_cell.length_a   1.000
_cell.length_b   1.000
_cell.length_c   1.000
_cell.angle_alpha   90.00
_cell.angle_beta   90.00
_cell.angle_gamma   90.00
#
_symmetry.space_group_name_H-M   'P 1'
#
loop_
_entity.id
_entity.type
_entity.pdbx_description
1 polymer ?
#
loop_
_entity_poly.entity_id
_entity_poly.type
_entity_poly.pdbx_seq_one_letter_code
_entity_poly.pdbx_strand_id
1 'polypeptide(L)'
;MQLEFHQVDAFSDRPFSGNPAMVYRLDAWLADELMQKIAAEHNLAETAFLVREGSAWHIRWFTPTTEVPLCGHATLASAFVLFEIYKESAERIDFTCKSGPLSVSREGDRLWLDFPTIVPSEIGVTLDVERALGVEAVDVLGSNELFVVLDSEQAVLGCKPDMAALAKLPWLGAIVTARGNQHDFVSRYFAPAIGINEDPVTGSTHCSLIPYWAKRLGKSNLTACQRSARGGELFCRLEGERVKIGGNATLVASGSLHLS
;
A
#
# COMPACT_ATOMS: atom_id res chain seq x y z
N MET A 1 31.03 3.76 -3.99
CA MET A 1 30.06 2.74 -4.49
C MET A 1 28.96 3.46 -5.26
N GLN A 2 28.47 2.89 -6.37
CA GLN A 2 27.35 3.43 -7.14
C GLN A 2 26.19 2.42 -7.11
N LEU A 3 24.98 2.89 -6.81
CA LEU A 3 23.78 2.06 -6.74
C LEU A 3 22.71 2.62 -7.68
N GLU A 4 22.24 1.82 -8.63
CA GLU A 4 21.14 2.19 -9.51
C GLU A 4 19.83 2.23 -8.73
N PHE A 5 19.01 3.25 -8.99
CA PHE A 5 17.68 3.38 -8.40
C PHE A 5 16.64 3.67 -9.47
N HIS A 6 15.41 3.27 -9.15
CA HIS A 6 14.22 3.63 -9.92
C HIS A 6 13.13 4.15 -8.99
N GLN A 7 12.60 5.33 -9.30
CA GLN A 7 11.44 5.88 -8.60
C GLN A 7 10.19 5.54 -9.40
N VAL A 8 9.24 4.87 -8.76
CA VAL A 8 8.00 4.40 -9.39
C VAL A 8 6.80 4.87 -8.58
N ASP A 9 5.83 5.42 -9.28
CA ASP A 9 4.51 5.72 -8.75
C ASP A 9 3.61 4.47 -8.91
N ALA A 10 3.42 3.72 -7.84
CA ALA A 10 2.56 2.53 -7.82
C ALA A 10 1.08 2.92 -7.68
N PHE A 11 0.19 2.08 -8.24
CA PHE A 11 -1.25 2.36 -8.36
C PHE A 11 -1.55 3.64 -9.17
N SER A 12 -0.73 3.89 -10.20
CA SER A 12 -0.82 5.07 -11.05
C SER A 12 -0.45 4.75 -12.50
N ASP A 13 -1.19 5.31 -13.45
CA ASP A 13 -0.92 5.27 -14.89
C ASP A 13 -0.22 6.53 -15.43
N ARG A 14 0.06 7.48 -14.54
CA ARG A 14 0.75 8.74 -14.84
C ARG A 14 1.67 9.15 -13.71
N PRO A 15 2.68 9.99 -13.97
CA PRO A 15 3.50 10.56 -12.90
C PRO A 15 2.68 11.43 -11.95
N PHE A 16 3.15 11.51 -10.71
CA PHE A 16 2.66 12.38 -9.63
C PHE A 16 1.30 12.01 -9.04
N SER A 17 0.78 10.82 -9.33
CA SER A 17 -0.33 10.18 -8.61
C SER A 17 0.10 8.82 -8.04
N GLY A 18 -0.78 8.10 -7.37
CA GLY A 18 -0.46 6.85 -6.71
C GLY A 18 0.47 7.03 -5.51
N ASN A 19 1.18 5.96 -5.14
CA ASN A 19 2.13 5.95 -4.03
C ASN A 19 3.58 5.79 -4.54
N PRO A 20 4.45 6.80 -4.35
CA PRO A 20 5.82 6.76 -4.83
C PRO A 20 6.69 5.83 -3.97
N ALA A 21 7.49 4.98 -4.60
CA ALA A 21 8.50 4.16 -3.96
C ALA A 21 9.84 4.25 -4.70
N MET A 22 10.93 4.22 -3.94
CA MET A 22 12.26 3.97 -4.48
C MET A 22 12.53 2.47 -4.55
N VAL A 23 13.14 2.01 -5.63
CA VAL A 23 13.51 0.60 -5.81
C VAL A 23 14.99 0.50 -6.14
N TYR A 24 15.69 -0.36 -5.39
CA TYR A 24 17.07 -0.74 -5.59
C TYR A 24 17.15 -2.24 -5.87
N ARG A 25 17.62 -2.60 -7.06
CA ARG A 25 18.04 -3.97 -7.35
C ARG A 25 19.52 -4.11 -7.07
N LEU A 26 19.86 -5.00 -6.15
CA LEU A 26 21.21 -5.20 -5.64
C LEU A 26 21.78 -6.56 -6.08
N ASP A 27 23.10 -6.63 -6.19
CA ASP A 27 23.82 -7.90 -6.38
C ASP A 27 24.01 -8.66 -5.07
N ALA A 28 24.17 -7.93 -3.97
CA ALA A 28 24.27 -8.46 -2.62
C ALA A 28 23.68 -7.48 -1.61
N TRP A 29 23.29 -7.99 -0.44
CA TRP A 29 22.73 -7.17 0.62
C TRP A 29 23.74 -6.12 1.12
N LEU A 30 23.25 -4.89 1.26
CA LEU A 30 23.95 -3.82 1.98
C LEU A 30 23.78 -4.04 3.49
N ALA A 31 24.60 -3.37 4.29
CA ALA A 31 24.38 -3.30 5.73
C ALA A 31 23.04 -2.62 6.05
N ASP A 32 22.36 -3.09 7.09
CA ASP A 32 21.04 -2.61 7.51
C ASP A 32 21.04 -1.10 7.78
N GLU A 33 22.08 -0.60 8.45
CA GLU A 33 22.24 0.83 8.74
C GLU A 33 22.40 1.66 7.47
N LEU A 34 22.99 1.11 6.41
CA LEU A 34 23.14 1.79 5.14
C LEU A 34 21.80 1.85 4.38
N MET A 35 21.06 0.75 4.34
CA MET A 35 19.71 0.75 3.72
C MET A 35 18.78 1.74 4.43
N GLN A 36 18.82 1.78 5.77
CA GLN A 36 18.05 2.74 6.55
C GLN A 36 18.44 4.20 6.24
N LYS A 37 19.75 4.50 6.10
CA LYS A 37 20.23 5.83 5.71
C LYS A 37 19.78 6.23 4.31
N ILE A 38 19.83 5.30 3.35
CA ILE A 38 19.37 5.54 1.98
C ILE A 38 17.86 5.85 1.98
N ALA A 39 17.07 5.07 2.72
CA ALA A 39 15.63 5.30 2.83
C ALA A 39 15.32 6.67 3.47
N ALA A 40 16.06 7.05 4.50
CA ALA A 40 15.94 8.36 5.14
C ALA A 40 16.31 9.51 4.18
N GLU A 41 17.36 9.35 3.36
CA GLU A 41 17.81 10.35 2.40
C GLU A 41 16.75 10.62 1.31
N HIS A 42 16.09 9.56 0.80
CA HIS A 42 15.02 9.72 -0.19
C HIS A 42 13.75 10.34 0.39
N ASN A 43 13.48 10.09 1.67
CA ASN A 43 12.33 10.63 2.39
C ASN A 43 10.98 10.40 1.67
N LEU A 44 10.84 9.25 1.00
CA LEU A 44 9.56 8.75 0.49
C LEU A 44 8.89 7.86 1.54
N ALA A 45 7.67 7.43 1.26
CA ALA A 45 6.95 6.49 2.11
C ALA A 45 7.80 5.23 2.34
N GLU A 46 8.29 4.62 1.25
CA GLU A 46 9.16 3.46 1.31
C GLU A 46 10.26 3.43 0.25
N THR A 47 11.40 2.87 0.66
CA THR A 47 12.47 2.41 -0.23
C THR A 47 12.56 0.88 -0.16
N ALA A 48 12.47 0.22 -1.32
CA ALA A 48 12.58 -1.22 -1.47
C ALA A 48 13.97 -1.61 -1.95
N PHE A 49 14.53 -2.67 -1.37
CA PHE A 49 15.78 -3.29 -1.77
C PHE A 49 15.54 -4.75 -2.16
N LEU A 50 16.12 -5.17 -3.28
CA LEU A 50 15.91 -6.48 -3.89
C LEU A 50 17.23 -7.19 -4.10
N VAL A 51 17.33 -8.45 -3.67
CA VAL A 51 18.45 -9.35 -4.01
C VAL A 51 17.88 -10.63 -4.60
N ARG A 52 18.48 -11.13 -5.68
CA ARG A 52 18.08 -12.40 -6.28
C ARG A 52 18.66 -13.56 -5.48
N GLU A 53 17.81 -14.49 -5.04
CA GLU A 53 18.18 -15.71 -4.31
C GLU A 53 17.64 -16.93 -5.07
N GLY A 54 18.47 -17.50 -5.94
CA GLY A 54 18.05 -18.59 -6.83
C GLY A 54 16.99 -18.14 -7.83
N SER A 55 15.83 -18.79 -7.83
CA SER A 55 14.69 -18.44 -8.68
C SER A 55 13.78 -17.35 -8.09
N ALA A 56 13.93 -17.00 -6.82
CA ALA A 56 13.10 -16.02 -6.12
C ALA A 56 13.84 -14.69 -5.91
N TRP A 57 13.07 -13.64 -5.61
CA TRP A 57 13.60 -12.34 -5.20
C TRP A 57 13.38 -12.14 -3.71
N HIS A 58 14.42 -11.83 -2.96
CA HIS A 58 14.27 -11.41 -1.58
C HIS A 58 14.13 -9.89 -1.54
N ILE A 59 13.06 -9.42 -0.90
CA ILE A 59 12.69 -8.00 -0.81
C ILE A 59 12.67 -7.52 0.64
N ARG A 60 13.16 -6.31 0.86
CA ARG A 60 13.08 -5.58 2.14
C ARG A 60 12.59 -4.16 1.89
N TRP A 61 11.84 -3.59 2.84
CA TRP A 61 11.28 -2.25 2.74
C TRP A 61 11.63 -1.42 3.96
N PHE A 62 12.02 -0.18 3.71
CA PHE A 62 12.40 0.76 4.73
C PHE A 62 11.61 2.04 4.54
N THR A 63 10.93 2.47 5.60
CA THR A 63 10.50 3.86 5.74
C THR A 63 11.72 4.71 6.09
N PRO A 64 11.60 6.05 6.18
CA PRO A 64 12.70 6.90 6.62
C PRO A 64 13.24 6.57 8.01
N THR A 65 12.46 5.87 8.85
CA THR A 65 12.79 5.64 10.26
C THR A 65 12.95 4.18 10.64
N THR A 66 12.39 3.23 9.89
CA THR A 66 12.44 1.80 10.25
C THR A 66 12.23 0.86 9.07
N GLU A 67 12.65 -0.40 9.25
CA GLU A 67 12.29 -1.49 8.33
C GLU A 67 10.88 -2.00 8.64
N VAL A 68 10.03 -2.12 7.62
CA VAL A 68 8.66 -2.65 7.76
C VAL A 68 8.56 -4.08 7.25
N PRO A 69 7.73 -4.93 7.86
CA PRO A 69 7.70 -6.37 7.53
C PRO A 69 7.00 -6.67 6.20
N LEU A 70 6.15 -5.76 5.70
CA LEU A 70 5.38 -5.87 4.47
C LEU A 70 4.99 -4.48 3.95
N CYS A 71 5.15 -4.23 2.64
CA CYS A 71 4.63 -3.02 2.00
C CYS A 71 4.05 -3.32 0.60
N GLY A 72 2.76 -3.07 0.40
CA GLY A 72 2.07 -3.42 -0.85
C GLY A 72 2.53 -2.62 -2.06
N HIS A 73 2.51 -1.28 -1.99
CA HIS A 73 2.82 -0.44 -3.15
C HIS A 73 4.29 -0.55 -3.58
N ALA A 74 5.23 -0.64 -2.62
CA ALA A 74 6.64 -0.80 -2.91
C ALA A 74 6.96 -2.21 -3.47
N THR A 75 6.17 -3.24 -3.11
CA THR A 75 6.23 -4.56 -3.77
C THR A 75 5.77 -4.47 -5.23
N LEU A 76 4.67 -3.76 -5.50
CA LEU A 76 4.17 -3.55 -6.86
C LEU A 76 5.17 -2.75 -7.70
N ALA A 77 5.74 -1.68 -7.15
CA ALA A 77 6.82 -0.90 -7.77
C ALA A 77 8.05 -1.77 -8.07
N SER A 78 8.45 -2.63 -7.12
CA SER A 78 9.57 -3.55 -7.30
C SER A 78 9.33 -4.53 -8.45
N ALA A 79 8.14 -5.13 -8.51
CA ALA A 79 7.77 -6.01 -9.62
C ALA A 79 7.76 -5.26 -10.96
N PHE A 80 7.24 -4.04 -11.00
CA PHE A 80 7.30 -3.19 -12.20
C PHE A 80 8.74 -2.98 -12.68
N VAL A 81 9.66 -2.63 -11.79
CA VAL A 81 11.08 -2.45 -12.13
C VAL A 81 11.70 -3.74 -12.66
N LEU A 82 11.42 -4.86 -12.02
CA LEU A 82 11.92 -6.17 -12.46
C LEU A 82 11.39 -6.57 -13.84
N PHE A 83 10.09 -6.40 -14.11
CA PHE A 83 9.50 -6.71 -15.41
C PHE A 83 9.92 -5.73 -16.51
N GLU A 84 9.80 -4.43 -16.25
CA GLU A 84 9.89 -3.41 -17.30
C GLU A 84 11.31 -2.88 -17.50
N ILE A 85 12.16 -2.89 -16.48
CA ILE A 85 13.54 -2.37 -16.57
C ILE A 85 14.53 -3.52 -16.69
N TYR A 86 14.46 -4.48 -15.78
CA TYR A 86 15.38 -5.63 -15.77
C TYR A 86 14.93 -6.80 -16.66
N LYS A 87 13.77 -6.68 -17.32
CA LYS A 87 13.25 -7.62 -18.33
C LYS A 87 13.14 -9.06 -17.84
N GLU A 88 12.70 -9.24 -16.59
CA GLU A 88 12.31 -10.56 -16.08
C GLU A 88 11.25 -11.19 -16.98
N SER A 89 11.53 -12.39 -17.50
CA SER A 89 10.70 -13.04 -18.52
C SER A 89 9.52 -13.83 -17.97
N ALA A 90 9.48 -14.04 -16.64
CA ALA A 90 8.39 -14.75 -16.00
C ALA A 90 7.10 -13.90 -16.01
N GLU A 91 5.93 -14.54 -16.00
CA GLU A 91 4.65 -13.83 -15.85
C GLU A 91 4.31 -13.51 -14.37
N ARG A 92 5.08 -14.11 -13.46
CA ARG A 92 4.94 -14.00 -12.01
C ARG A 92 6.32 -13.87 -11.37
N ILE A 93 6.45 -12.92 -10.46
CA ILE A 93 7.61 -12.79 -9.57
C ILE A 93 7.18 -13.24 -8.18
N ASP A 94 7.92 -14.20 -7.63
CA ASP A 94 7.80 -14.61 -6.24
C ASP A 94 8.84 -13.88 -5.40
N PHE A 95 8.36 -13.29 -4.30
CA PHE A 95 9.16 -12.59 -3.32
C PHE A 95 9.23 -13.35 -2.00
N THR A 96 10.41 -13.40 -1.40
CA THR A 96 10.60 -13.77 0.01
C THR A 96 10.77 -12.50 0.84
N CYS A 97 10.11 -12.41 1.99
CA CYS A 97 10.22 -11.30 2.92
C CYS A 97 9.96 -11.73 4.36
N LYS A 98 10.10 -10.80 5.33
CA LYS A 98 9.89 -11.08 6.77
C LYS A 98 8.48 -11.62 7.08
N SER A 99 7.46 -11.16 6.36
CA SER A 99 6.06 -11.62 6.52
C SER A 99 5.73 -12.91 5.76
N GLY A 100 6.71 -13.56 5.13
CA GLY A 100 6.51 -14.78 4.35
C GLY A 100 6.47 -14.53 2.84
N PRO A 101 6.03 -15.51 2.04
CA PRO A 101 6.04 -15.41 0.59
C PRO A 101 4.98 -14.44 0.07
N LEU A 102 5.34 -13.63 -0.92
CA LEU A 102 4.45 -12.75 -1.67
C LEU A 102 4.64 -13.02 -3.16
N SER A 103 3.67 -12.64 -3.97
CA SER A 103 3.83 -12.72 -5.42
C SER A 103 3.15 -11.57 -6.13
N VAL A 104 3.74 -11.18 -7.25
CA VAL A 104 3.14 -10.24 -8.20
C VAL A 104 3.08 -10.90 -9.57
N SER A 105 1.89 -10.96 -10.16
CA SER A 105 1.71 -11.39 -11.55
C SER A 105 1.39 -10.21 -12.47
N ARG A 106 1.79 -10.32 -13.73
CA ARG A 106 1.36 -9.38 -14.79
C ARG A 106 0.17 -9.99 -15.54
N GLU A 107 -0.91 -9.23 -15.66
CA GLU A 107 -2.06 -9.60 -16.50
C GLU A 107 -2.46 -8.40 -17.36
N GLY A 108 -2.21 -8.51 -18.67
CA GLY A 108 -2.31 -7.35 -19.57
C GLY A 108 -1.37 -6.24 -19.13
N ASP A 109 -1.91 -5.04 -18.96
CA ASP A 109 -1.15 -3.84 -18.57
C ASP A 109 -1.06 -3.63 -17.04
N ARG A 110 -1.55 -4.60 -16.25
CA ARG A 110 -1.66 -4.48 -14.78
C ARG A 110 -0.79 -5.46 -14.04
N LEU A 111 -0.33 -5.02 -12.87
CA LEU A 111 0.33 -5.87 -11.89
C LEU A 111 -0.63 -6.23 -10.77
N TRP A 112 -0.60 -7.47 -10.32
CA TRP A 112 -1.52 -8.02 -9.33
C TRP A 112 -0.77 -8.59 -8.12
N LEU A 113 -0.94 -7.94 -6.97
CA LEU A 113 -0.54 -8.46 -5.67
C LEU A 113 -1.51 -9.55 -5.22
N ASP A 114 -1.01 -10.53 -4.48
CA ASP A 114 -1.81 -11.63 -3.95
C ASP A 114 -1.63 -11.78 -2.44
N PHE A 115 -2.62 -11.35 -1.66
CA PHE A 115 -2.59 -11.32 -0.19
C PHE A 115 -3.73 -12.12 0.44
N PRO A 116 -3.58 -12.59 1.70
CA PRO A 116 -4.68 -13.21 2.43
C PRO A 116 -5.79 -12.19 2.75
N THR A 117 -7.03 -12.68 2.86
CA THR A 117 -8.13 -11.87 3.41
C THR A 117 -7.91 -11.60 4.89
N ILE A 118 -8.34 -10.42 5.35
CA ILE A 118 -8.44 -10.06 6.77
C ILE A 118 -9.88 -9.65 7.01
N VAL A 119 -10.62 -10.41 7.82
CA VAL A 119 -12.00 -10.08 8.15
C VAL A 119 -12.01 -9.21 9.41
N PRO A 120 -12.34 -7.89 9.31
CA PRO A 120 -12.44 -7.06 10.49
C PRO A 120 -13.68 -7.45 11.31
N SER A 121 -13.58 -7.27 12.63
CA SER A 121 -14.67 -7.58 13.58
C SER A 121 -15.35 -6.31 14.06
N GLU A 122 -16.65 -6.37 14.34
CA GLU A 122 -17.40 -5.23 14.88
C GLU A 122 -16.84 -4.80 16.24
N ILE A 123 -16.63 -3.48 16.38
CA ILE A 123 -16.21 -2.84 17.65
C ILE A 123 -17.32 -1.94 18.17
N GLY A 124 -18.17 -1.43 17.27
CA GLY A 124 -19.23 -0.48 17.57
C GLY A 124 -18.74 0.96 17.53
N VAL A 125 -19.64 1.88 17.18
CA VAL A 125 -19.33 3.30 17.08
C VAL A 125 -19.03 3.86 18.47
N THR A 126 -17.88 4.55 18.60
CA THR A 126 -17.52 5.27 19.82
C THR A 126 -17.33 6.75 19.52
N LEU A 127 -17.76 7.61 20.45
CA LEU A 127 -17.60 9.05 20.33
C LEU A 127 -16.13 9.48 20.18
N ASP A 128 -15.21 8.71 20.74
CA ASP A 128 -13.77 9.01 20.65
C ASP A 128 -13.24 8.80 19.23
N VAL A 129 -13.70 7.77 18.52
CA VAL A 129 -13.35 7.54 17.10
C VAL A 129 -13.90 8.65 16.22
N GLU A 130 -15.18 8.99 16.38
CA GLU A 130 -15.83 10.06 15.59
C GLU A 130 -15.17 11.42 15.84
N ARG A 131 -14.84 11.75 17.09
CA ARG A 131 -14.10 12.96 17.45
C ARG A 131 -12.71 12.99 16.86
N ALA A 132 -11.97 11.87 16.90
CA ALA A 132 -10.63 11.79 16.36
C ALA A 132 -10.61 11.95 14.83
N LEU A 133 -11.62 11.44 14.12
CA LEU A 133 -11.71 11.52 12.66
C LEU A 133 -12.46 12.76 12.14
N GLY A 134 -13.22 13.43 13.01
CA GLY A 134 -14.06 14.57 12.66
C GLY A 134 -15.23 14.22 11.73
N VAL A 135 -15.77 13.00 11.84
CA VAL A 135 -16.85 12.47 10.99
C VAL A 135 -17.80 11.59 11.80
N GLU A 136 -19.06 11.50 11.36
CA GLU A 136 -20.03 10.55 11.89
C GLU A 136 -19.83 9.18 11.21
N ALA A 137 -19.71 8.13 12.02
CA ALA A 137 -19.48 6.77 11.52
C ALA A 137 -20.80 6.02 11.35
N VAL A 138 -20.97 5.37 10.21
CA VAL A 138 -22.07 4.41 9.98
C VAL A 138 -21.78 3.09 10.67
N ASP A 139 -20.51 2.66 10.62
CA ASP A 139 -20.06 1.42 11.22
C ASP A 139 -18.58 1.54 11.60
N VAL A 140 -18.17 0.84 12.67
CA VAL A 140 -16.80 0.79 13.15
C VAL A 140 -16.42 -0.65 13.45
N LEU A 141 -15.44 -1.11 12.70
CA LEU A 141 -14.83 -2.42 12.83
C LEU A 141 -13.34 -2.26 13.14
N GLY A 142 -12.69 -3.37 13.49
CA GLY A 142 -11.24 -3.38 13.61
C GLY A 142 -10.60 -4.73 13.38
N SER A 143 -9.32 -4.64 13.02
CA SER A 143 -8.36 -5.74 12.97
C SER A 143 -7.02 -5.20 13.47
N ASN A 144 -5.98 -5.22 12.65
CA ASN A 144 -4.74 -4.48 12.91
C ASN A 144 -4.95 -2.96 12.77
N GLU A 145 -5.91 -2.58 11.93
CA GLU A 145 -6.30 -1.20 11.63
C GLU A 145 -7.70 -0.92 12.17
N LEU A 146 -7.96 0.34 12.52
CA LEU A 146 -9.31 0.84 12.72
C LEU A 146 -10.00 0.95 11.35
N PHE A 147 -11.20 0.42 11.22
CA PHE A 147 -11.94 0.40 9.97
C PHE A 147 -13.28 1.13 10.15
N VAL A 148 -13.40 2.32 9.56
CA VAL A 148 -14.55 3.20 9.73
C VAL A 148 -15.31 3.36 8.43
N VAL A 149 -16.59 3.00 8.46
CA VAL A 149 -17.48 3.11 7.31
C VAL A 149 -18.26 4.41 7.45
N LEU A 150 -18.20 5.24 6.42
CA LEU A 150 -18.91 6.51 6.32
C LEU A 150 -20.09 6.38 5.35
N ASP A 151 -20.97 7.37 5.38
CA ASP A 151 -22.20 7.38 4.59
C ASP A 151 -21.97 7.56 3.08
N SER A 152 -20.89 8.26 2.72
CA SER A 152 -20.67 8.76 1.37
C SER A 152 -19.20 9.01 1.05
N GLU A 153 -18.88 8.98 -0.24
CA GLU A 153 -17.57 9.43 -0.74
C GLU A 153 -17.25 10.88 -0.34
N GLN A 154 -18.26 11.73 -0.22
CA GLN A 154 -18.08 13.11 0.23
C GLN A 154 -17.63 13.21 1.69
N ALA A 155 -18.13 12.33 2.57
CA ALA A 155 -17.67 12.24 3.95
C ALA A 155 -16.22 11.74 4.04
N VAL A 156 -15.82 10.77 3.19
CA VAL A 156 -14.42 10.32 3.09
C VAL A 156 -13.49 11.48 2.68
N LEU A 157 -13.87 12.25 1.66
CA LEU A 157 -13.13 13.44 1.22
C LEU A 157 -13.10 14.55 2.29
N GLY A 158 -14.20 14.72 3.02
CA GLY A 158 -14.36 15.72 4.08
C GLY A 158 -13.66 15.37 5.40
N CYS A 159 -13.27 14.11 5.59
CA CYS A 159 -12.61 13.64 6.81
C CYS A 159 -11.30 14.40 7.06
N LYS A 160 -11.19 15.04 8.22
CA LYS A 160 -10.02 15.79 8.66
C LYS A 160 -9.65 15.32 10.06
N PRO A 161 -8.86 14.25 10.19
CA PRO A 161 -8.53 13.69 11.49
C PRO A 161 -7.70 14.66 12.34
N ASP A 162 -7.98 14.69 13.63
CA ASP A 162 -7.01 15.12 14.63
C ASP A 162 -5.94 14.04 14.74
N MET A 163 -4.80 14.26 14.08
CA MET A 163 -3.69 13.30 14.03
C MET A 163 -3.15 12.96 15.42
N ALA A 164 -3.18 13.90 16.36
CA ALA A 164 -2.67 13.68 17.71
C ALA A 164 -3.65 12.85 18.57
N ALA A 165 -4.95 13.03 18.36
CA ALA A 165 -5.97 12.17 18.96
C ALA A 165 -5.94 10.76 18.34
N LEU A 166 -5.85 10.69 17.00
CA LEU A 166 -5.82 9.44 16.26
C LEU A 166 -4.60 8.57 16.62
N ALA A 167 -3.42 9.18 16.80
CA ALA A 167 -2.19 8.49 17.19
C ALA A 167 -2.24 7.86 18.61
N LYS A 168 -3.22 8.26 19.44
CA LYS A 168 -3.40 7.69 20.80
C LYS A 168 -4.35 6.50 20.81
N LEU A 169 -5.04 6.22 19.71
CA LEU A 169 -5.93 5.06 19.61
C LEU A 169 -5.11 3.76 19.52
N PRO A 170 -5.68 2.62 19.94
CA PRO A 170 -4.94 1.35 20.05
C PRO A 170 -4.68 0.62 18.70
N TRP A 171 -4.90 1.27 17.56
CA TRP A 171 -4.67 0.70 16.22
C TRP A 171 -3.46 1.32 15.54
N LEU A 172 -2.87 0.61 14.57
CA LEU A 172 -1.71 1.10 13.81
C LEU A 172 -2.06 2.34 12.98
N GLY A 173 -3.27 2.36 12.44
CA GLY A 173 -3.85 3.46 11.68
C GLY A 173 -5.36 3.27 11.52
N ALA A 174 -5.96 4.18 10.75
CA ALA A 174 -7.39 4.22 10.47
C ALA A 174 -7.65 4.26 8.98
N ILE A 175 -8.43 3.29 8.53
CA ILE A 175 -9.07 3.23 7.23
C ILE A 175 -10.42 3.93 7.36
N VAL A 176 -10.66 4.96 6.56
CA VAL A 176 -12.02 5.51 6.35
C VAL A 176 -12.49 5.13 4.97
N THR A 177 -13.71 4.60 4.86
CA THR A 177 -14.23 4.08 3.58
C THR A 177 -15.71 4.34 3.41
N ALA A 178 -16.15 4.44 2.16
CA ALA A 178 -17.55 4.55 1.80
C ALA A 178 -17.79 3.97 0.41
N ARG A 179 -19.07 3.84 0.03
CA ARG A 179 -19.43 3.51 -1.35
C ARG A 179 -18.96 4.64 -2.26
N GLY A 180 -18.34 4.29 -3.37
CA GLY A 180 -17.89 5.26 -4.37
C GLY A 180 -19.03 5.70 -5.29
N ASN A 181 -18.88 6.89 -5.87
CA ASN A 181 -19.76 7.45 -6.88
C ASN A 181 -19.42 6.90 -8.28
N GLN A 182 -18.12 6.74 -8.56
CA GLN A 182 -17.58 6.24 -9.83
C GLN A 182 -16.89 4.87 -9.72
N HIS A 183 -16.55 4.49 -8.49
CA HIS A 183 -15.92 3.22 -8.13
C HIS A 183 -16.87 2.44 -7.23
N ASP A 184 -16.66 1.14 -7.06
CA ASP A 184 -17.47 0.35 -6.13
C ASP A 184 -17.31 0.85 -4.68
N PHE A 185 -16.09 1.23 -4.29
CA PHE A 185 -15.81 1.88 -3.01
C PHE A 185 -14.63 2.85 -3.10
N VAL A 186 -14.53 3.72 -2.10
CA VAL A 186 -13.40 4.63 -1.90
C VAL A 186 -12.83 4.49 -0.50
N SER A 187 -11.57 4.87 -0.32
CA SER A 187 -10.93 4.88 0.99
C SER A 187 -9.96 6.04 1.17
N ARG A 188 -9.58 6.32 2.42
CA ARG A 188 -8.33 7.01 2.80
C ARG A 188 -7.72 6.27 4.00
N TYR A 189 -6.43 6.44 4.21
CA TYR A 189 -5.70 5.77 5.28
C TYR A 189 -4.78 6.73 6.01
N PHE A 190 -4.87 6.74 7.33
CA PHE A 190 -4.12 7.62 8.22
C PHE A 190 -3.43 6.79 9.29
N ALA A 191 -2.11 6.91 9.46
CA ALA A 191 -1.34 6.13 10.42
C ALA A 191 -0.36 7.00 11.22
N PRO A 192 -0.85 8.05 11.92
CA PRO A 192 0.03 9.00 12.60
C PRO A 192 0.82 8.35 13.75
N ALA A 193 0.35 7.23 14.32
CA ALA A 193 1.07 6.46 15.34
C ALA A 193 2.44 5.93 14.84
N ILE A 194 2.60 5.75 13.53
CA ILE A 194 3.86 5.31 12.90
C ILE A 194 4.50 6.42 12.04
N GLY A 195 4.09 7.68 12.24
CA GLY A 195 4.66 8.85 11.58
C GLY A 195 4.11 9.15 10.18
N ILE A 196 3.07 8.45 9.73
CA ILE A 196 2.44 8.67 8.42
C ILE A 196 1.10 9.36 8.64
N ASN A 197 1.05 10.68 8.44
CA ASN A 197 -0.20 11.43 8.60
C ASN A 197 -1.29 10.92 7.66
N GLU A 198 -0.98 10.75 6.38
CA GLU A 198 -1.86 10.13 5.38
C GLU A 198 -1.02 9.39 4.34
N ASP A 199 -1.33 8.13 4.09
CA ASP A 199 -0.66 7.32 3.08
C ASP A 199 -1.36 7.51 1.71
N PRO A 200 -0.64 7.78 0.61
CA PRO A 200 -1.26 8.03 -0.68
C PRO A 200 -2.12 6.88 -1.20
N VAL A 201 -1.58 5.65 -1.20
CA VAL A 201 -2.29 4.43 -1.62
C VAL A 201 -1.77 3.23 -0.84
N THR A 202 -2.65 2.58 -0.08
CA THR A 202 -2.28 1.55 0.89
C THR A 202 -2.78 0.18 0.47
N GLY A 203 -1.98 -0.55 -0.30
CA GLY A 203 -2.37 -1.87 -0.82
C GLY A 203 -2.77 -2.88 0.27
N SER A 204 -2.06 -2.93 1.40
CA SER A 204 -2.34 -3.87 2.50
C SER A 204 -3.74 -3.67 3.13
N THR A 205 -4.27 -2.45 3.17
CA THR A 205 -5.64 -2.19 3.69
C THR A 205 -6.71 -2.89 2.85
N HIS A 206 -6.41 -3.24 1.61
CA HIS A 206 -7.33 -3.94 0.73
C HIS A 206 -7.54 -5.41 1.12
N CYS A 207 -6.70 -5.98 1.99
CA CYS A 207 -6.97 -7.26 2.63
C CYS A 207 -8.26 -7.27 3.44
N SER A 208 -8.68 -6.13 3.99
CA SER A 208 -9.95 -5.96 4.71
C SER A 208 -11.03 -5.26 3.90
N LEU A 209 -10.67 -4.24 3.10
CA LEU A 209 -11.64 -3.52 2.27
C LEU A 209 -12.32 -4.43 1.23
N ILE A 210 -11.54 -5.28 0.56
CA ILE A 210 -12.07 -6.15 -0.51
C ILE A 210 -13.13 -7.11 0.03
N PRO A 211 -12.88 -7.96 1.05
CA PRO A 211 -13.90 -8.87 1.54
C PRO A 211 -15.11 -8.14 2.13
N TYR A 212 -14.91 -6.99 2.79
CA TYR A 212 -16.00 -6.17 3.33
C TYR A 212 -16.94 -5.67 2.22
N TRP A 213 -16.40 -4.99 1.21
CA TRP A 213 -17.19 -4.41 0.12
C TRP A 213 -17.72 -5.46 -0.84
N ALA A 214 -16.97 -6.54 -1.10
CA ALA A 214 -17.43 -7.68 -1.88
C ALA A 214 -18.73 -8.28 -1.32
N LYS A 215 -18.74 -8.54 0.00
CA LYS A 215 -19.93 -9.06 0.71
C LYS A 215 -21.09 -8.07 0.65
N ARG A 216 -20.84 -6.78 0.90
CA ARG A 216 -21.89 -5.75 0.96
C ARG A 216 -22.51 -5.45 -0.41
N LEU A 217 -21.71 -5.57 -1.47
CA LEU A 217 -22.14 -5.27 -2.84
C LEU A 217 -22.56 -6.51 -3.64
N GLY A 218 -22.35 -7.71 -3.10
CA GLY A 218 -22.62 -8.97 -3.81
C GLY A 218 -21.74 -9.15 -5.04
N LYS A 219 -20.47 -8.73 -4.99
CA LYS A 219 -19.52 -8.76 -6.11
C LYS A 219 -18.20 -9.42 -5.70
N SER A 220 -17.58 -10.17 -6.62
CA SER A 220 -16.22 -10.70 -6.45
C SER A 220 -15.14 -9.85 -7.14
N ASN A 221 -15.50 -9.09 -8.15
CA ASN A 221 -14.62 -8.13 -8.83
C ASN A 221 -15.10 -6.72 -8.50
N LEU A 222 -14.20 -5.87 -8.01
CA LEU A 222 -14.49 -4.51 -7.60
C LEU A 222 -13.46 -3.52 -8.16
N THR A 223 -13.87 -2.27 -8.25
CA THR A 223 -13.02 -1.12 -8.51
C THR A 223 -12.97 -0.25 -7.27
N ALA A 224 -11.78 0.23 -6.92
CA ALA A 224 -11.56 1.05 -5.74
C ALA A 224 -10.72 2.29 -6.09
N CYS A 225 -10.93 3.37 -5.34
CA CYS A 225 -10.04 4.52 -5.40
C CYS A 225 -9.70 5.01 -4.00
N GLN A 226 -8.40 5.10 -3.69
CA GLN A 226 -7.93 5.77 -2.48
C GLN A 226 -7.90 7.28 -2.74
N ARG A 227 -8.78 8.02 -2.07
CA ARG A 227 -9.03 9.46 -2.26
C ARG A 227 -8.08 10.33 -1.43
N SER A 228 -6.80 9.99 -1.44
CA SER A 228 -5.74 10.86 -0.88
C SER A 228 -5.48 12.05 -1.79
N ALA A 229 -4.61 12.98 -1.36
CA ALA A 229 -4.21 14.12 -2.18
C ALA A 229 -3.59 13.73 -3.54
N ARG A 230 -2.89 12.59 -3.60
CA ARG A 230 -2.32 12.04 -4.85
C ARG A 230 -3.33 11.20 -5.63
N GLY A 231 -4.22 10.53 -4.91
CA GLY A 231 -5.18 9.59 -5.48
C GLY A 231 -4.53 8.29 -5.96
N GLY A 232 -5.29 7.20 -5.99
CA GLY A 232 -4.85 5.97 -6.66
C GLY A 232 -6.01 5.05 -6.98
N GLU A 233 -5.94 4.40 -8.13
CA GLU A 233 -6.95 3.45 -8.58
C GLU A 233 -6.46 2.02 -8.35
N LEU A 234 -7.35 1.18 -7.83
CA LEU A 234 -7.07 -0.22 -7.56
C LEU A 234 -8.16 -1.10 -8.16
N PHE A 235 -7.73 -2.24 -8.68
CA PHE A 235 -8.62 -3.29 -9.18
C PHE A 235 -8.60 -4.43 -8.19
N CYS A 236 -9.76 -4.92 -7.80
CA CYS A 236 -9.87 -5.86 -6.69
C CYS A 236 -10.54 -7.14 -7.14
N ARG A 237 -9.99 -8.29 -6.76
CA ARG A 237 -10.68 -9.58 -6.85
C ARG A 237 -10.68 -10.28 -5.49
N LEU A 238 -11.83 -10.82 -5.11
CA LEU A 238 -11.96 -11.74 -3.99
C LEU A 238 -12.00 -13.18 -4.53
N GLU A 239 -11.02 -13.99 -4.15
CA GLU A 239 -10.84 -15.38 -4.59
C GLU A 239 -10.77 -16.30 -3.36
N GLY A 240 -11.94 -16.63 -2.82
CA GLY A 240 -12.04 -17.43 -1.59
C GLY A 240 -11.45 -16.69 -0.39
N GLU A 241 -10.36 -17.21 0.16
CA GLU A 241 -9.64 -16.63 1.32
C GLU A 241 -8.48 -15.71 0.90
N ARG A 242 -8.39 -15.36 -0.38
CA ARG A 242 -7.34 -14.48 -0.92
C ARG A 242 -7.93 -13.28 -1.62
N VAL A 243 -7.18 -12.19 -1.61
CA VAL A 243 -7.49 -10.97 -2.36
C VAL A 243 -6.40 -10.73 -3.41
N LYS A 244 -6.83 -10.36 -4.61
CA LYS A 244 -5.95 -9.85 -5.65
C LYS A 244 -6.10 -8.34 -5.72
N ILE A 245 -4.98 -7.63 -5.64
CA ILE A 245 -4.94 -6.16 -5.66
C ILE A 245 -4.14 -5.75 -6.89
N GLY A 246 -4.87 -5.32 -7.91
CA GLY A 246 -4.36 -4.89 -9.19
C GLY A 246 -4.08 -3.39 -9.23
N GLY A 247 -3.00 -3.00 -9.89
CA GLY A 247 -2.65 -1.60 -10.10
C GLY A 247 -1.74 -1.41 -11.31
N ASN A 248 -1.76 -0.20 -11.85
CA ASN A 248 -0.75 0.28 -12.79
C ASN A 248 0.47 0.78 -12.02
N ALA A 249 1.62 0.88 -12.67
CA ALA A 249 2.80 1.52 -12.14
C ALA A 249 3.45 2.38 -13.21
N THR A 250 3.97 3.54 -12.80
CA THR A 250 4.59 4.51 -13.70
C THR A 250 5.99 4.83 -13.25
N LEU A 251 6.98 4.64 -14.14
CA LEU A 251 8.34 5.09 -13.91
C LEU A 251 8.39 6.62 -13.91
N VAL A 252 8.91 7.22 -12.83
CA VAL A 252 9.05 8.66 -12.67
C VAL A 252 10.48 9.10 -12.93
N ALA A 253 11.44 8.38 -12.35
CA ALA A 253 12.86 8.71 -12.47
C ALA A 253 13.72 7.44 -12.38
N SER A 254 14.93 7.52 -12.92
CA SER A 254 15.97 6.51 -12.73
C SER A 254 17.32 7.20 -12.66
N GLY A 255 18.26 6.64 -11.91
CA GLY A 255 19.56 7.26 -11.73
C GLY A 255 20.51 6.42 -10.91
N SER A 256 21.60 7.04 -10.46
CA SER A 256 22.60 6.39 -9.63
C SER A 256 22.82 7.18 -8.34
N LEU A 257 22.75 6.50 -7.21
CA LEU A 257 23.16 7.03 -5.91
C LEU A 257 24.65 6.81 -5.74
N HIS A 258 25.38 7.88 -5.42
CA HIS A 258 26.82 7.87 -5.20
C HIS A 258 27.13 7.85 -3.70
N LEU A 259 27.74 6.78 -3.23
CA LEU A 259 28.18 6.63 -1.85
C LEU A 259 29.71 6.77 -1.83
N SER A 260 30.19 7.80 -1.13
CA SER A 260 31.61 8.07 -0.88
C SER A 260 32.15 7.22 0.26
#